data_AF-A0A3B9LP59-F1
#
_entry.id   AF-A0A3B9LP59-F1
#
_cell.length_a   1.000
_cell.length_b   1.000
_cell.length_c   1.000
_cell.angle_alpha   90.00
_cell.angle_beta   90.00
_cell.angle_gamma   90.00
#
_symmetry.space_group_name_H-M   'P 1'
#
loop_
_entity.id
_entity.type
_entity.pdbx_description
1 polymer ?
#
loop_
_entity_poly.entity_id
_entity_poly.type
_entity_poly.pdbx_seq_one_letter_code
_entity_poly.pdbx_strand_id
1 'polypeptide(L)'
;MEENSSPISLRPATSEDESFLVCLYASTRASELAALPWDDNQKQAFINMQCIAQCRQYVMSYPRADSKIVLSNDEPVGRLLVDRGEDALTLIDISLLPAYRKLGIGTQLLLSLIHI
;
A
#
# COMPACT_ATOMS: atom_id res chain seq x y z
N MET A 1 5.38 7.32 -27.91
CA MET A 1 5.06 8.26 -26.81
C MET A 1 5.80 7.72 -25.60
N GLU A 2 6.93 8.33 -25.24
CA GLU A 2 7.68 7.97 -24.03
C GLU A 2 6.94 8.56 -22.84
N GLU A 3 6.27 7.70 -22.07
CA GLU A 3 5.68 8.09 -20.80
C GLU A 3 6.83 8.43 -19.83
N ASN A 4 6.92 9.69 -19.43
CA ASN A 4 7.75 10.16 -18.31
C ASN A 4 7.24 9.51 -17.01
N SER A 5 7.56 8.23 -16.81
CA SER A 5 7.46 7.62 -15.48
C SER A 5 8.61 8.18 -14.66
N SER A 6 8.30 8.98 -13.64
CA SER A 6 9.29 9.26 -12.59
C SER A 6 9.87 7.94 -12.09
N PRO A 7 11.18 7.87 -11.83
CA PRO A 7 11.80 6.64 -11.35
C PRO A 7 11.16 6.25 -10.02
N ILE A 8 10.61 5.04 -9.98
CA ILE A 8 10.03 4.46 -8.77
C ILE A 8 11.11 3.67 -8.05
N SER A 9 11.22 3.87 -6.75
CA SER A 9 12.11 3.09 -5.90
C SER A 9 11.36 2.45 -4.74
N LEU A 10 11.96 1.43 -4.13
CA LEU A 10 11.41 0.70 -2.99
C LEU A 10 12.39 0.78 -1.84
N ARG A 11 11.88 1.06 -0.64
CA ARG A 11 12.65 0.93 0.60
C ARG A 11 11.90 0.10 1.64
N PRO A 12 12.58 -0.57 2.59
CA PRO A 12 11.92 -1.19 3.73
C PRO A 12 11.02 -0.19 4.46
N ALA A 13 9.81 -0.65 4.83
CA ALA A 13 8.96 0.11 5.74
C ALA A 13 9.55 0.08 7.16
N THR A 14 9.45 1.20 7.86
CA THR A 14 9.89 1.34 9.26
C THR A 14 8.70 1.76 10.13
N SER A 15 8.90 1.83 11.45
CA SER A 15 7.88 2.37 12.37
C SER A 15 7.52 3.83 12.10
N GLU A 16 8.38 4.59 11.42
CA GLU A 16 8.09 5.98 11.04
C GLU A 16 7.02 6.08 9.95
N ASP A 17 6.80 5.00 9.20
CA ASP A 17 5.82 4.93 8.12
C ASP A 17 4.40 4.62 8.61
N GLU A 18 4.19 4.35 9.91
CA GLU A 18 2.88 3.95 10.43
C GLU A 18 1.78 4.95 10.07
N SER A 19 2.03 6.24 10.31
CA SER A 19 1.10 7.32 9.97
C SER A 19 0.79 7.35 8.47
N PHE A 20 1.81 7.17 7.62
CA PHE A 20 1.64 7.11 6.17
C PHE A 20 0.81 5.89 5.75
N LEU A 21 1.07 4.72 6.32
CA LEU A 21 0.37 3.48 5.99
C LEU A 21 -1.12 3.55 6.39
N VAL A 22 -1.44 4.20 7.52
CA VAL A 22 -2.82 4.50 7.92
C VAL A 22 -3.50 5.43 6.90
N CYS A 23 -2.84 6.51 6.49
CA CYS A 23 -3.35 7.43 5.46
C CYS A 23 -3.55 6.71 4.11
N LEU A 24 -2.61 5.86 3.72
CA LEU A 24 -2.70 5.07 2.50
C LEU A 24 -3.89 4.11 2.56
N TYR A 25 -4.06 3.39 3.68
CA TYR A 25 -5.21 2.51 3.90
C TYR A 25 -6.54 3.28 3.82
N ALA A 26 -6.63 4.42 4.52
CA ALA A 26 -7.79 5.31 4.47
C ALA A 26 -8.14 5.70 3.03
N SER A 27 -7.14 6.02 2.21
CA SER A 27 -7.32 6.39 0.81
C SER A 27 -7.88 5.29 -0.09
N THR A 28 -7.77 4.02 0.32
CA THR A 28 -8.39 2.89 -0.40
C THR A 28 -9.88 2.74 -0.08
N ARG A 29 -10.31 3.18 1.11
CA ARG A 29 -11.70 3.08 1.60
C ARG A 29 -12.47 4.39 1.51
N ALA A 30 -11.80 5.50 1.20
CA ALA A 30 -12.41 6.82 1.14
C ALA A 30 -13.64 6.87 0.23
N SER A 31 -13.61 6.22 -0.93
CA SER A 31 -14.76 6.17 -1.85
C SER A 31 -15.94 5.38 -1.29
N GLU A 32 -15.69 4.26 -0.61
CA GLU A 32 -16.74 3.45 0.03
C GLU A 32 -17.39 4.20 1.20
N LEU A 33 -16.57 4.85 2.02
CA LEU A 33 -17.02 5.60 3.19
C LEU A 33 -17.73 6.90 2.81
N ALA A 34 -17.38 7.52 1.68
CA ALA A 34 -18.07 8.71 1.19
C ALA A 34 -19.56 8.48 0.91
N ALA A 35 -19.95 7.25 0.57
CA ALA A 35 -21.33 6.88 0.30
C ALA A 35 -22.16 6.67 1.59
N LEU A 36 -21.52 6.62 2.77
CA LEU A 36 -22.19 6.37 4.04
C LEU A 36 -22.62 7.70 4.69
N PRO A 37 -23.80 7.74 5.35
CA PRO A 37 -24.29 8.92 6.06
C PRO A 37 -23.61 9.06 7.44
N TRP A 38 -22.29 8.92 7.46
CA TRP A 38 -21.46 9.05 8.66
C TRP A 38 -20.76 10.41 8.66
N ASP A 39 -20.58 10.97 9.85
CA ASP A 39 -19.71 12.12 10.04
C ASP A 39 -18.22 11.73 9.92
N ASP A 40 -17.35 12.74 9.89
CA ASP A 40 -15.92 12.50 9.70
C ASP A 40 -15.27 11.76 10.88
N ASN A 41 -15.78 11.95 12.10
CA ASN A 41 -15.29 11.26 13.29
C ASN A 41 -15.62 9.76 13.23
N GLN A 42 -16.84 9.42 12.80
CA GLN A 42 -17.29 8.04 12.59
C GLN A 42 -16.48 7.35 11.51
N LYS A 43 -16.22 8.04 10.38
CA LYS A 43 -15.37 7.52 9.31
C LYS A 43 -13.94 7.28 9.79
N GLN A 44 -13.34 8.24 10.50
CA GLN A 44 -11.99 8.07 11.05
C GLN A 44 -11.90 6.93 12.07
N ALA A 45 -12.86 6.82 12.99
CA ALA A 45 -12.90 5.74 13.96
C ALA A 45 -12.99 4.37 13.26
N PHE A 46 -13.82 4.25 12.23
CA PHE A 46 -13.94 3.02 11.44
C PHE A 46 -12.65 2.68 10.69
N ILE A 47 -12.03 3.68 10.02
CA ILE A 47 -10.75 3.51 9.32
C ILE A 47 -9.68 3.02 10.29
N ASN A 48 -9.54 3.66 11.45
CA ASN A 48 -8.53 3.29 12.44
C ASN A 48 -8.72 1.86 12.93
N MET A 49 -9.96 1.49 13.26
CA MET A 49 -10.30 0.12 13.69
C MET A 49 -9.93 -0.91 12.61
N GLN A 50 -10.32 -0.66 11.36
CA GLN A 50 -10.05 -1.56 10.24
C GLN A 50 -8.56 -1.64 9.88
N CYS A 51 -7.84 -0.52 9.93
CA CYS A 51 -6.41 -0.47 9.67
C CYS A 51 -5.64 -1.29 10.72
N ILE A 52 -5.97 -1.12 12.01
CA ILE A 52 -5.34 -1.89 13.09
C ILE A 52 -5.62 -3.39 12.92
N ALA A 53 -6.87 -3.76 12.61
CA ALA A 53 -7.24 -5.16 12.39
C ALA A 53 -6.47 -5.76 11.20
N GLN A 54 -6.38 -5.03 10.09
CA GLN A 54 -5.65 -5.46 8.90
C GLN A 54 -4.14 -5.61 9.19
N CYS A 55 -3.51 -4.62 9.84
CA CYS A 55 -2.09 -4.69 10.18
C CYS A 55 -1.78 -5.90 11.07
N ARG A 56 -2.62 -6.18 12.07
CA ARG A 56 -2.48 -7.38 12.91
C ARG A 56 -2.60 -8.66 12.10
N GLN A 57 -3.57 -8.74 11.20
CA GLN A 57 -3.74 -9.91 10.34
C GLN A 57 -2.52 -10.16 9.46
N TYR A 58 -1.94 -9.11 8.87
CA TYR A 58 -0.73 -9.27 8.04
C TYR A 58 0.45 -9.79 8.84
N VAL A 59 0.73 -9.22 10.02
CA VAL A 59 1.82 -9.69 10.89
C VAL A 59 1.63 -11.14 11.33
N MET A 60 0.39 -11.55 11.63
CA MET A 60 0.09 -12.91 12.07
C MET A 60 0.11 -13.94 10.93
N SER A 61 -0.45 -13.60 9.77
CA SER A 61 -0.54 -14.53 8.63
C SER A 61 0.75 -14.61 7.82
N TYR A 62 1.54 -13.53 7.77
CA TYR A 62 2.73 -13.45 6.94
C TYR A 62 3.92 -12.85 7.72
N PRO A 63 4.43 -13.55 8.74
CA PRO A 63 5.52 -13.05 9.60
C PRO A 63 6.84 -12.84 8.85
N ARG A 64 6.98 -13.39 7.64
CA ARG A 64 8.16 -13.25 6.76
C ARG A 64 7.93 -12.30 5.58
N ALA A 65 6.76 -11.65 5.51
CA ALA A 65 6.47 -10.72 4.43
C ALA A 65 7.43 -9.53 4.42
N ASP A 66 7.93 -9.21 3.24
CA ASP A 66 8.72 -8.03 2.97
C ASP A 66 7.78 -6.84 2.73
N SER A 67 7.74 -5.94 3.70
CA SER A 67 6.98 -4.70 3.64
C SER A 67 7.85 -3.58 3.10
N LYS A 68 7.51 -3.06 1.92
CA LYS A 68 8.21 -1.96 1.25
C LYS A 68 7.31 -0.74 1.08
N ILE A 69 7.89 0.45 1.25
CA ILE A 69 7.30 1.71 0.80
C ILE A 69 7.70 1.95 -0.66
N VAL A 70 6.72 2.32 -1.47
CA VAL A 70 6.90 2.77 -2.85
C VAL A 70 7.19 4.25 -2.81
N LEU A 71 8.30 4.66 -3.43
CA LEU A 71 8.73 6.05 -3.52
C LEU A 71 8.66 6.54 -4.97
N SER A 72 8.26 7.79 -5.17
CA SER A 72 8.40 8.53 -6.43
C SER A 72 9.07 9.85 -6.11
N ASN A 73 10.25 10.12 -6.70
CA ASN A 73 11.06 11.31 -6.36
C ASN A 73 11.28 11.47 -4.84
N ASP A 74 11.64 10.37 -4.16
CA ASP A 74 11.84 10.27 -2.71
C ASP A 74 10.60 10.49 -1.82
N GLU A 75 9.43 10.74 -2.39
CA GLU A 75 8.17 10.85 -1.65
C GLU A 75 7.47 9.50 -1.52
N PRO A 76 6.95 9.13 -0.33
CA PRO A 76 6.08 7.96 -0.15
C PRO A 76 4.78 8.07 -0.94
N VAL A 77 4.58 7.15 -1.89
CA VAL A 77 3.39 7.14 -2.76
C VAL A 77 2.54 5.88 -2.63
N GLY A 78 3.08 4.84 -1.99
CA GLY A 78 2.34 3.62 -1.74
C GLY A 78 3.09 2.57 -0.96
N ARG A 79 2.60 1.34 -1.03
CA ARG A 79 3.19 0.17 -0.39
C ARG A 79 3.19 -1.03 -1.32
N LEU A 80 4.15 -1.91 -1.08
CA LEU A 80 4.22 -3.25 -1.64
C LEU A 80 4.51 -4.23 -0.50
N LEU A 81 3.61 -5.18 -0.29
CA LEU A 81 3.75 -6.23 0.71
C LEU A 81 3.73 -7.58 0.03
N VAL A 82 4.85 -8.30 0.09
CA VAL A 82 5.04 -9.58 -0.58
C VAL A 82 5.63 -10.61 0.37
N ASP A 83 5.12 -11.83 0.33
CA ASP A 83 5.75 -12.97 1.00
C ASP A 83 6.48 -13.83 -0.03
N ARG A 84 7.76 -14.07 0.23
CA ARG A 84 8.64 -14.86 -0.63
C ARG A 84 8.82 -16.23 0.00
N GLY A 85 7.87 -17.11 -0.26
CA GLY A 85 7.96 -18.52 0.12
C GLY A 85 8.93 -19.28 -0.78
N GLU A 86 9.27 -20.50 -0.37
CA GLU A 86 10.16 -21.39 -1.13
C GLU A 86 9.54 -21.82 -2.46
N ASP A 87 8.23 -22.10 -2.47
CA ASP A 87 7.52 -22.62 -3.66
C ASP A 87 6.73 -21.54 -4.42
N ALA A 88 6.44 -20.40 -3.77
CA ALA A 88 5.58 -19.37 -4.36
C ALA A 88 5.88 -17.96 -3.81
N LEU A 89 5.77 -16.98 -4.70
CA LEU A 89 5.68 -15.57 -4.37
C LEU A 89 4.20 -15.19 -4.16
N THR A 90 3.85 -14.69 -2.98
CA THR A 90 2.51 -14.19 -2.68
C THR A 90 2.52 -12.67 -2.61
N LEU A 91 1.81 -12.01 -3.53
CA LEU A 91 1.51 -10.59 -3.42
C LEU A 91 0.35 -10.40 -2.44
N ILE A 92 0.64 -9.91 -1.23
CA ILE A 92 -0.34 -9.73 -0.16
C ILE A 92 -1.09 -8.40 -0.35
N ASP A 93 -0.37 -7.34 -0.68
CA ASP A 93 -0.98 -6.04 -0.95
C ASP A 93 -0.12 -5.15 -1.85
N ILE A 94 -0.79 -4.42 -2.73
CA ILE A 94 -0.22 -3.32 -3.51
C ILE A 94 -1.22 -2.16 -3.46
N SER A 95 -0.79 -1.04 -2.88
CA SER A 95 -1.65 0.13 -2.71
C SER A 95 -0.89 1.40 -3.06
N LEU A 96 -1.52 2.28 -3.83
CA LEU A 96 -1.00 3.59 -4.21
C LEU A 96 -1.97 4.69 -3.78
N LEU A 97 -1.43 5.83 -3.36
CA LEU A 97 -2.19 7.05 -3.11
C LEU A 97 -2.97 7.45 -4.36
N PRO A 98 -4.19 8.02 -4.23
CA PRO A 98 -5.04 8.36 -5.37
C PRO A 98 -4.36 9.19 -6.45
N ALA A 99 -3.50 10.14 -6.06
CA ALA A 99 -2.77 11.02 -6.97
C ALA A 99 -1.75 10.29 -7.87
N TYR A 100 -1.30 9.09 -7.48
CA TYR A 100 -0.29 8.30 -8.19
C TYR A 100 -0.89 7.07 -8.89
N ARG A 101 -2.22 6.97 -8.96
CA ARG A 101 -2.92 5.89 -9.69
C ARG A 101 -3.00 6.22 -11.18
N LYS A 102 -3.10 5.18 -12.02
CA LYS A 102 -3.19 5.28 -13.49
C LYS A 102 -1.95 5.91 -14.17
N LEU A 103 -0.80 5.88 -13.49
CA LEU A 103 0.50 6.34 -14.00
C LEU A 103 1.45 5.18 -14.37
N GLY A 104 0.94 3.96 -14.55
CA GLY A 104 1.77 2.77 -14.84
C GLY A 104 2.59 2.21 -13.66
N ILE A 105 2.66 2.90 -12.52
CA ILE A 105 3.45 2.48 -11.33
C ILE A 105 3.07 1.05 -10.87
N GLY A 106 1.78 0.75 -10.75
CA GLY A 106 1.34 -0.58 -10.33
C GLY A 106 1.76 -1.68 -11.30
N THR A 107 1.76 -1.39 -12.61
CA THR A 107 2.23 -2.31 -13.65
C THR A 107 3.74 -2.55 -13.54
N GLN A 108 4.53 -1.49 -13.34
CA GLN A 108 5.98 -1.62 -13.13
C GLN A 108 6.31 -2.46 -11.88
N LEU A 109 5.57 -2.25 -10.79
CA LEU A 109 5.73 -3.04 -9.56
C LEU A 109 5.36 -4.51 -9.76
N LEU A 110 4.30 -4.82 -10.52
CA LEU A 110 3.94 -6.21 -10.81
C LEU A 110 4.97 -6.89 -11.72
N LEU A 111 5.47 -6.19 -12.74
CA LEU A 111 6.48 -6.74 -13.65
C LEU A 111 7.80 -7.02 -12.92
N SER A 112 8.20 -6.17 -11.97
CA SER A 112 9.43 -6.40 -11.19
C SER A 112 9.35 -7.62 -10.27
N LEU A 113 8.14 -8.10 -9.94
CA LEU A 113 7.92 -9.32 -9.17
C LEU A 113 7.96 -10.60 -10.02
N ILE A 114 7.67 -10.50 -11.32
CA ILE A 114 7.56 -11.67 -12.22
C ILE A 114 8.91 -12.02 -12.85
N HIS A 115 9.83 -11.07 -12.99
CA HIS A 115 11.12 -11.26 -13.65
C HIS A 115 12.29 -11.63 -12.70
N ILE A 116 12.03 -12.49 -11.72
CA ILE A 116 13.08 -13.09 -10.86
C ILE A 116 13.74 -14.27 -11.57
#